data_AF-A0A6L8GPS7-F1
#
_entry.id   AF-A0A6L8GPS7-F1
#
_cell.length_a   1.000
_cell.length_b   1.000
_cell.length_c   1.000
_cell.angle_alpha   90.00
_cell.angle_beta   90.00
_cell.angle_gamma   90.00
#
_symmetry.space_group_name_H-M   'P 1'
#
loop_
_entity.id
_entity.type
_entity.pdbx_description
1 polymer ?
#
loop_
_entity_poly.entity_id
_entity_poly.type
_entity_poly.pdbx_seq_one_letter_code
_entity_poly.pdbx_strand_id
1 'polypeptide(L)'
;MPQLDDSQRAFCEAPENNNIRLLAPAGCGKTLCLLHRCKYLASQKPDERIRFLIVTFTRAAEQELSARLRDDTEFASLKESAGKTSVEVTTLNAWGWKRLRNKVPSYS
;
A
#
# COMPACT_ATOMS: atom_id res chain seq x y z
N MET A 1 8.56 8.31 14.81
CA MET A 1 7.75 7.13 14.42
C MET A 1 6.70 6.95 15.49
N PRO A 2 5.40 6.79 15.18
CA PRO A 2 4.53 6.09 16.12
C PRO A 2 5.20 4.75 16.42
N GLN A 3 5.25 4.37 17.70
CA GLN A 3 6.03 3.23 18.13
C GLN A 3 5.33 1.95 17.63
N LEU A 4 5.76 1.44 16.46
CA LEU A 4 5.34 0.13 15.99
C LEU A 4 5.71 -0.89 17.05
N ASP A 5 4.74 -1.67 17.48
CA ASP A 5 5.02 -2.82 18.35
C ASP A 5 5.81 -3.89 17.58
N ASP A 6 6.35 -4.86 18.31
CA ASP A 6 7.22 -5.89 17.73
C ASP A 6 6.51 -6.72 16.65
N SER A 7 5.20 -6.94 16.77
CA SER A 7 4.41 -7.67 15.79
C SER A 7 4.20 -6.87 14.50
N GLN A 8 3.97 -5.57 14.63
CA GLN A 8 3.82 -4.65 13.50
C GLN A 8 5.16 -4.47 12.77
N ARG A 9 6.26 -4.38 13.53
CA ARG A 9 7.62 -4.34 12.99
C ARG A 9 7.96 -5.61 12.23
N ALA A 10 7.74 -6.77 12.85
CA ALA A 10 7.96 -8.06 12.19
C ALA A 10 7.14 -8.20 10.90
N PHE A 11 5.89 -7.72 10.90
CA PHE A 11 5.09 -7.66 9.68
C PHE A 11 5.68 -6.73 8.61
N CYS A 12 6.19 -5.56 8.98
CA CYS A 12 6.79 -4.64 8.02
C CYS A 12 8.08 -5.19 7.42
N GLU A 13 8.89 -5.89 8.22
CA GLU A 13 10.23 -6.36 7.86
C GLU A 13 10.24 -7.75 7.21
N ALA A 14 9.12 -8.48 7.24
CA ALA A 14 9.05 -9.83 6.71
C ALA A 14 9.41 -9.91 5.20
N PRO A 15 10.10 -10.97 4.74
CA PRO A 15 10.58 -11.08 3.36
C PRO A 15 9.48 -10.96 2.29
N GLU A 16 9.82 -10.40 1.12
CA GLU A 16 8.89 -10.18 0.01
C GLU A 16 8.43 -11.46 -0.68
N ASN A 17 9.26 -12.51 -0.64
CA ASN A 17 9.02 -13.79 -1.31
C ASN A 17 8.04 -14.70 -0.57
N ASN A 18 7.49 -14.25 0.57
CA ASN A 18 6.55 -15.02 1.37
C ASN A 18 5.17 -14.35 1.43
N ASN A 19 4.13 -15.18 1.31
CA ASN A 19 2.76 -14.76 1.60
C ASN A 19 2.60 -14.63 3.12
N ILE A 20 2.22 -13.44 3.58
CA ILE A 20 2.08 -13.14 5.01
C ILE A 20 0.61 -12.84 5.31
N ARG A 21 0.09 -13.45 6.38
CA ARG A 21 -1.24 -13.14 6.91
C ARG A 21 -1.10 -12.38 8.23
N LEU A 22 -1.42 -11.09 8.20
CA LEU A 22 -1.48 -10.27 9.41
C LEU A 22 -2.82 -10.47 10.12
N LEU A 23 -2.78 -11.16 11.26
CA LEU A 23 -3.91 -11.28 12.18
C LEU A 23 -3.78 -10.20 13.25
N ALA A 24 -4.75 -9.29 13.35
CA ALA A 24 -4.81 -8.40 14.53
C ALA A 24 -6.26 -8.00 14.86
N PRO A 25 -6.60 -7.79 16.15
CA PRO A 25 -7.92 -7.34 16.59
C PRO A 25 -8.34 -5.99 16.00
N ALA A 26 -9.63 -5.70 15.91
CA ALA A 26 -10.10 -4.38 15.47
C ALA A 26 -9.44 -3.24 16.26
N GLY A 27 -9.08 -2.13 15.59
CA GLY A 27 -8.43 -0.98 16.24
C GLY A 27 -6.90 -1.04 16.39
N CYS A 28 -6.23 -2.18 16.16
CA CYS A 28 -4.78 -2.32 16.37
C CYS A 28 -3.87 -1.75 15.24
N GLY A 29 -4.28 -0.71 14.51
CA GLY A 29 -3.40 -0.03 13.54
C GLY A 29 -2.98 -0.82 12.28
N LYS A 30 -3.57 -2.00 12.01
CA LYS A 30 -3.24 -2.87 10.86
C LYS A 30 -3.22 -2.14 9.52
N THR A 31 -4.21 -1.28 9.30
CA THR A 31 -4.36 -0.53 8.05
C THR A 31 -3.12 0.31 7.78
N LEU A 32 -2.58 0.96 8.81
CA LEU A 32 -1.36 1.77 8.71
C LEU A 32 -0.10 0.93 8.51
N CYS A 33 -0.06 -0.29 9.08
CA CYS A 33 1.08 -1.21 8.92
C CYS A 33 1.35 -1.56 7.45
N LEU A 34 0.33 -1.53 6.58
CA LEU A 34 0.52 -1.72 5.14
C LEU A 34 1.42 -0.63 4.53
N LEU A 35 1.21 0.63 4.91
CA LEU A 35 2.01 1.75 4.41
C LEU A 35 3.43 1.73 4.97
N HIS A 36 3.59 1.38 6.25
CA HIS A 36 4.93 1.18 6.83
C HIS A 36 5.69 0.04 6.16
N ARG A 37 5.01 -1.06 5.81
CA ARG A 37 5.60 -2.16 5.03
C ARG A 37 6.05 -1.68 3.65
N CYS A 38 5.22 -0.95 2.92
CA CYS A 38 5.62 -0.35 1.63
C CYS A 38 6.86 0.53 1.78
N LYS A 39 6.89 1.39 2.81
CA LYS A 39 8.03 2.28 3.10
C LYS A 39 9.30 1.48 3.40
N TYR A 40 9.18 0.45 4.25
CA TYR A 40 10.31 -0.42 4.59
C TYR A 40 10.87 -1.08 3.33
N LEU A 41 10.03 -1.77 2.56
CA LEU A 41 10.46 -2.49 1.35
C LEU A 41 11.08 -1.56 0.31
N ALA A 42 10.51 -0.37 0.12
CA ALA A 42 11.10 0.65 -0.76
C ALA A 42 12.49 1.11 -0.27
N SER A 43 12.67 1.28 1.04
CA SER A 43 13.96 1.69 1.61
C SER A 43 15.06 0.64 1.47
N GLN A 44 14.72 -0.65 1.39
CA GLN A 44 15.69 -1.72 1.22
C GLN A 44 16.23 -1.81 -0.22
N LYS A 45 15.56 -1.16 -1.18
CA LYS A 45 15.86 -1.23 -2.61
C LYS A 45 15.81 0.16 -3.25
N PRO A 46 16.67 1.10 -2.81
CA PRO A 46 16.62 2.50 -3.24
C PRO A 46 16.80 2.67 -4.76
N ASP A 47 17.43 1.69 -5.42
CA ASP A 47 17.70 1.76 -6.85
C ASP A 47 16.62 1.12 -7.74
N GLU A 48 15.70 0.36 -7.17
CA GLU A 48 14.69 -0.38 -7.91
C GLU A 48 13.38 0.40 -8.08
N ARG A 49 12.71 0.18 -9.21
CA ARG A 49 11.36 0.69 -9.43
C ARG A 49 10.33 -0.27 -8.82
N ILE A 50 9.73 0.12 -7.70
CA ILE A 50 8.78 -0.72 -6.96
C ILE A 50 7.36 -0.15 -7.08
N ARG A 51 6.40 -1.03 -7.35
CA ARG A 51 4.97 -0.68 -7.42
C ARG A 51 4.19 -1.55 -6.46
N PHE A 52 3.53 -0.91 -5.51
CA PHE A 52 2.65 -1.57 -4.55
C PHE A 52 1.19 -1.42 -4.97
N LEU A 53 0.41 -2.48 -4.81
CA LEU A 53 -1.04 -2.46 -4.95
C LEU A 53 -1.66 -2.87 -3.61
N ILE A 54 -2.42 -1.96 -3.00
CA ILE A 54 -3.20 -2.21 -1.80
C ILE A 54 -4.67 -2.27 -2.20
N VAL A 55 -5.27 -3.45 -2.00
CA VAL A 55 -6.69 -3.66 -2.25
C VAL A 55 -7.44 -3.69 -0.91
N THR A 56 -8.47 -2.86 -0.81
CA THR A 56 -9.35 -2.75 0.35
C THR A 56 -10.77 -3.22 0.02
N PHE A 57 -11.53 -3.58 1.05
CA PHE A 57 -12.93 -3.97 0.88
C PHE A 57 -13.86 -2.76 0.72
N THR A 58 -13.59 -1.67 1.45
CA THR A 58 -14.48 -0.49 1.49
C THR A 58 -13.82 0.74 0.89
N ARG A 59 -14.64 1.61 0.28
CA ARG A 59 -14.18 2.93 -0.19
C ARG A 59 -13.68 3.82 0.95
N ALA A 60 -14.24 3.70 2.14
CA ALA A 60 -13.78 4.44 3.30
C ALA A 60 -12.32 4.08 3.66
N ALA A 61 -11.96 2.79 3.63
CA ALA A 61 -10.58 2.35 3.87
C ALA A 61 -9.63 2.78 2.76
N GLU A 62 -10.07 2.70 1.49
CA GLU A 62 -9.34 3.25 0.34
C GLU A 62 -9.02 4.74 0.54
N GLN A 63 -10.04 5.54 0.90
CA GLN A 63 -9.91 6.98 1.11
C GLN A 63 -9.02 7.30 2.31
N GLU A 64 -9.16 6.57 3.41
CA GLU A 64 -8.33 6.75 4.61
C GLU A 64 -6.84 6.56 4.27
N LEU A 65 -6.50 5.42 3.66
CA LEU A 65 -5.13 5.10 3.26
C LEU A 65 -4.57 6.10 2.24
N SER A 66 -5.38 6.50 1.27
CA SER A 66 -4.98 7.47 0.25
C SER A 66 -4.72 8.85 0.87
N ALA A 67 -5.56 9.28 1.82
CA ALA A 67 -5.35 10.52 2.55
C ALA A 67 -4.05 10.47 3.35
N ARG A 68 -3.77 9.37 4.07
CA ARG A 68 -2.49 9.20 4.78
C ARG A 68 -1.29 9.27 3.83
N LEU A 69 -1.32 8.58 2.69
CA LEU A 69 -0.25 8.65 1.69
C LEU A 69 0.00 10.08 1.18
N ARG A 70 -1.07 10.86 1.00
CA ARG A 70 -1.00 12.22 0.45
C ARG A 70 -0.57 13.25 1.51
N ASP A 71 -1.15 13.18 2.69
CA ASP A 71 -1.14 14.25 3.68
C ASP A 71 -0.07 14.02 4.75
N ASP A 72 0.30 12.77 5.03
CA ASP A 72 1.33 12.45 6.01
C ASP A 72 2.74 12.51 5.39
N THR A 73 3.57 13.39 5.94
CA THR A 73 4.98 13.54 5.54
C THR A 73 5.79 12.27 5.78
N GLU A 74 5.34 11.39 6.68
CA GLU A 74 6.02 10.12 6.96
C GLU A 74 6.11 9.22 5.72
N PHE A 75 5.14 9.31 4.80
CA PHE A 75 5.08 8.52 3.58
C PHE A 75 5.51 9.30 2.34
N ALA A 76 6.21 10.42 2.50
CA ALA A 76 6.67 11.24 1.37
C ALA A 76 7.51 10.44 0.35
N SER A 77 8.33 9.49 0.82
CA SER A 77 9.14 8.61 -0.05
C SER A 77 8.34 7.64 -0.90
N LEU A 78 7.05 7.44 -0.60
CA LEU A 78 6.15 6.56 -1.35
C LEU A 78 5.30 7.30 -2.40
N LYS A 79 5.35 8.64 -2.40
CA LYS A 79 4.61 9.45 -3.36
C LYS A 79 5.23 9.25 -4.75
N GLU A 80 4.40 9.12 -5.77
CA GLU A 80 4.86 8.92 -7.15
C GLU A 80 5.77 10.06 -7.62
N SER A 81 5.56 11.27 -7.11
CA SER A 81 6.42 12.44 -7.34
C SER A 81 7.84 12.31 -6.74
N ALA A 82 8.06 11.39 -5.80
CA ALA A 82 9.36 11.12 -5.18
C ALA A 82 10.23 10.13 -5.98
N GLY A 83 9.77 9.63 -7.14
CA GLY A 83 10.61 8.92 -8.10
C GLY A 83 10.24 7.44 -8.33
N LYS A 84 11.13 6.52 -7.91
CA LYS A 84 11.12 5.10 -8.31
C LYS A 84 10.03 4.25 -7.64
N THR A 85 9.32 4.76 -6.64
CA THR A 85 8.29 4.01 -5.90
C THR A 85 6.90 4.59 -6.10
N SER A 86 5.89 3.74 -6.27
CA SER A 86 4.49 4.15 -6.23
C SER A 86 3.62 3.16 -5.46
N VAL A 87 2.56 3.68 -4.85
CA VAL A 87 1.54 2.91 -4.12
C VAL A 87 0.16 3.23 -4.68
N GLU A 88 -0.51 2.24 -5.27
CA GLU A 88 -1.91 2.33 -5.67
C GLU A 88 -2.78 1.74 -4.55
N VAL A 89 -3.68 2.54 -3.99
CA VAL A 89 -4.71 2.09 -3.05
C VAL A 89 -6.05 2.11 -3.76
N THR A 90 -6.80 1.01 -3.67
CA THR A 90 -8.08 0.89 -4.37
C THR A 90 -8.99 -0.15 -3.72
N THR A 91 -10.22 -0.25 -4.20
CA THR A 91 -11.12 -1.38 -3.93
C THR A 91 -11.00 -2.44 -5.01
N LEU A 92 -11.29 -3.71 -4.68
CA LEU A 92 -11.18 -4.81 -5.64
C LEU A 92 -12.03 -4.56 -6.90
N ASN A 93 -13.25 -4.07 -6.70
CA ASN A 93 -14.19 -3.78 -7.79
C ASN A 93 -13.68 -2.65 -8.70
N ALA A 94 -13.17 -1.56 -8.12
CA ALA A 94 -12.64 -0.45 -8.90
C ALA A 94 -11.40 -0.88 -9.71
N TRP A 95 -10.51 -1.65 -9.09
CA TRP A 95 -9.32 -2.19 -9.77
C TRP A 95 -9.69 -3.12 -10.92
N GLY A 96 -10.62 -4.07 -10.68
CA GLY A 96 -11.11 -4.99 -11.69
C GLY A 96 -11.74 -4.25 -12.88
N TRP A 97 -12.60 -3.27 -12.61
CA TRP A 97 -13.25 -2.46 -13.64
C TRP A 97 -12.24 -1.66 -14.48
N LYS A 98 -11.26 -1.02 -13.85
CA LYS A 98 -10.16 -0.32 -14.53
C LYS A 98 -9.39 -1.25 -15.47
N ARG A 99 -9.14 -2.49 -15.03
CA ARG A 99 -8.42 -3.49 -15.83
C ARG A 99 -9.24 -3.98 -17.03
N LEU A 100 -10.55 -4.15 -16.87
CA LEU A 100 -11.45 -4.58 -17.94
C LEU A 100 -11.60 -3.50 -19.01
N ARG A 101 -11.84 -2.24 -18.64
CA ARG A 101 -11.93 -1.14 -19.61
C ARG A 101 -10.68 -0.98 -20.46
N ASN A 102 -9.51 -1.16 -19.87
CA ASN A 102 -8.25 -1.09 -20.60
C ASN A 102 -8.03 -2.27 -21.58
N LYS A 103 -8.89 -3.30 -21.57
CA LYS A 103 -8.81 -4.46 -22.47
C LYS A 103 -9.94 -4.51 -23.51
N VAL A 104 -11.00 -3.72 -23.35
CA VAL A 104 -12.08 -3.67 -24.35
C VAL A 104 -11.65 -2.71 -25.47
N PRO A 105 -11.49 -3.19 -26.72
CA PRO A 105 -11.23 -2.30 -27.85
C PRO A 105 -12.39 -1.31 -27.97
N SER A 106 -12.07 -0.02 -28.11
CA SER A 106 -13.07 0.98 -28.48
C SER A 106 -13.57 0.62 -29.88
N TYR A 107 -14.77 0.05 -29.98
CA TYR A 107 -15.49 0.01 -31.25
C TYR A 107 -16.05 1.41 -31.48
N SER A 108 -15.31 2.18 -32.28
CA SER A 108 -15.76 3.43 -32.90
C SER A 108 -16.44 3.14 -34.22
#